data_AF-A0A1H9RI59-F1
#
_entry.id   AF-A0A1H9RI59-F1
#
_cell.length_a   1.000
_cell.length_b   1.000
_cell.length_c   1.000
_cell.angle_alpha   90.00
_cell.angle_beta   90.00
_cell.angle_gamma   90.00
#
_symmetry.space_group_name_H-M   'P 1'
#
loop_
_entity.id
_entity.type
_entity.pdbx_description
1 polymer ?
#
loop_
_entity_poly.entity_id
_entity_poly.type
_entity_poly.pdbx_seq_one_letter_code
_entity_poly.pdbx_strand_id
1 'polypeptide(L)'
;MSVPIDCALGETCHIQQYTDADPGPGATDYTCGPLSYDGHKGTDFALPSMKMMEDGVDVRAAAPGTVRAMRDGVADRLYSDETASAVEGRECGNGVVITHGDGWETQYCHLKQGSVAVREGQRVNTTTVIGQVGLSGQTQFPHLHLSVRHMDAVVDPFAPDATAQCGRDDAGSLWSEPPAYEPGGLISAGFADTIPEFDAIKAGDAATDTLPTDAAALVVWGYVFGARPGDELALSITGPEGSVIEETVALDRQQAQLFRAVGRRQPEGGWAPGTYEGDVVMRRDGEELSRQSTTISIGG
;
A
#
# COMPACT_ATOMS: atom_id res chain seq x y z
N MET A 1 3.06 -16.87 -12.24
CA MET A 1 3.61 -15.50 -12.06
C MET A 1 4.08 -15.35 -10.63
N SER A 2 5.06 -14.50 -10.33
CA SER A 2 5.51 -14.17 -8.98
C SER A 2 5.19 -12.72 -8.65
N VAL A 3 5.02 -12.41 -7.36
CA VAL A 3 4.84 -11.03 -6.88
C VAL A 3 5.98 -10.15 -7.42
N PRO A 4 5.68 -9.04 -8.13
CA PRO A 4 6.67 -8.27 -8.87
C PRO A 4 7.33 -7.14 -8.08
N ILE A 5 7.19 -7.09 -6.75
CA ILE A 5 7.69 -5.99 -5.92
C ILE A 5 8.60 -6.55 -4.82
N ASP A 6 9.73 -5.88 -4.57
CA ASP A 6 10.73 -6.28 -3.58
C ASP A 6 10.38 -5.74 -2.18
N CYS A 7 9.29 -6.25 -1.63
CA CYS A 7 8.80 -5.89 -0.30
C CYS A 7 8.11 -7.10 0.35
N ALA A 8 7.98 -7.06 1.68
CA ALA A 8 7.18 -8.01 2.45
C ALA A 8 5.72 -7.52 2.50
N LEU A 9 4.82 -8.24 1.80
CA LEU A 9 3.38 -7.95 1.81
C LEU A 9 2.81 -8.09 3.22
N GLY A 10 2.00 -7.11 3.62
CA GLY A 10 1.42 -7.00 4.97
C GLY A 10 2.34 -6.34 6.00
N GLU A 11 3.62 -6.12 5.65
CA GLU A 11 4.62 -5.52 6.56
C GLU A 11 5.18 -4.20 6.01
N THR A 12 5.73 -4.22 4.79
CA THR A 12 6.44 -3.09 4.17
C THR A 12 5.76 -2.61 2.87
N CYS A 13 4.71 -3.30 2.46
CA CYS A 13 3.81 -2.93 1.37
C CYS A 13 2.51 -3.72 1.51
N HIS A 14 1.47 -3.31 0.80
CA HIS A 14 0.15 -3.95 0.86
C HIS A 14 -0.52 -3.92 -0.52
N ILE A 15 -1.44 -4.85 -0.76
CA ILE A 15 -2.31 -4.76 -1.94
C ILE A 15 -3.48 -3.87 -1.58
N GLN A 16 -3.52 -2.66 -2.15
CA GLN A 16 -4.54 -1.68 -1.82
C GLN A 16 -5.78 -1.76 -2.72
N GLN A 17 -5.59 -2.18 -3.98
CA GLN A 17 -6.67 -2.33 -4.96
C GLN A 17 -6.42 -3.57 -5.82
N TYR A 18 -7.49 -4.25 -6.19
CA TYR A 18 -7.51 -5.41 -7.09
C TYR A 18 -8.20 -5.06 -8.41
N THR A 19 -8.10 -5.96 -9.39
CA THR A 19 -8.76 -5.75 -10.68
C THR A 19 -10.27 -5.70 -10.46
N ASP A 20 -10.95 -4.84 -11.21
CA ASP A 20 -12.41 -4.73 -11.14
C ASP A 20 -13.06 -5.97 -11.77
N ALA A 21 -13.73 -6.75 -10.91
CA ALA A 21 -14.46 -7.96 -11.26
C ALA A 21 -15.89 -7.69 -11.74
N ASP A 22 -16.45 -6.49 -11.48
CA ASP A 22 -17.80 -6.10 -11.90
C ASP A 22 -17.86 -4.63 -12.38
N PRO A 23 -17.35 -4.34 -13.61
CA PRO A 23 -17.30 -2.99 -14.14
C PRO A 23 -18.65 -2.26 -14.14
N GLY A 24 -18.68 -1.13 -13.44
CA GLY A 24 -19.83 -0.27 -13.25
C GLY A 24 -19.92 0.29 -11.81
N PRO A 25 -21.06 0.89 -11.44
CA PRO A 25 -21.26 1.48 -10.10
C PRO A 25 -21.15 0.49 -8.92
N GLY A 26 -21.13 -0.82 -9.21
CA GLY A 26 -20.98 -1.90 -8.26
C GLY A 26 -19.58 -2.52 -8.21
N ALA A 27 -18.55 -1.84 -8.75
CA ALA A 27 -17.18 -2.36 -8.83
C ALA A 27 -16.75 -3.09 -7.57
N THR A 28 -16.22 -4.29 -7.76
CA THR A 28 -15.74 -5.16 -6.69
C THR A 28 -14.43 -5.83 -7.06
N ASP A 29 -13.67 -6.25 -6.05
CA ASP A 29 -12.55 -7.17 -6.24
C ASP A 29 -13.05 -8.62 -6.50
N TYR A 30 -12.14 -9.54 -6.82
CA TYR A 30 -12.46 -10.95 -7.07
C TYR A 30 -13.14 -11.69 -5.90
N THR A 31 -13.12 -11.13 -4.69
CA THR A 31 -13.83 -11.65 -3.52
C THR A 31 -15.20 -11.01 -3.31
N CYS A 32 -15.62 -10.16 -4.25
CA CYS A 32 -16.78 -9.25 -4.13
C CYS A 32 -16.63 -8.21 -3.01
N GLY A 33 -15.39 -7.92 -2.62
CA GLY A 33 -15.02 -6.86 -1.70
C GLY A 33 -14.92 -5.50 -2.39
N PRO A 34 -14.88 -4.41 -1.61
CA PRO A 34 -14.83 -3.04 -2.12
C PRO A 34 -13.40 -2.55 -2.43
N LEU A 35 -12.38 -3.43 -2.45
CA LEU A 35 -11.01 -3.05 -2.77
C LEU A 35 -10.79 -3.02 -4.29
N SER A 36 -11.66 -2.28 -4.97
CA SER A 36 -11.56 -1.95 -6.38
C SER A 36 -12.37 -0.67 -6.64
N TYR A 37 -12.35 -0.19 -7.88
CA TYR A 37 -13.20 0.90 -8.35
C TYR A 37 -13.50 0.72 -9.84
N ASP A 38 -14.55 1.40 -10.32
CA ASP A 38 -15.07 1.21 -11.68
C ASP A 38 -13.98 1.36 -12.74
N GLY A 39 -13.76 0.28 -13.48
CA GLY A 39 -12.82 0.22 -14.58
C GLY A 39 -11.36 0.08 -14.15
N HIS A 40 -11.06 -0.30 -12.91
CA HIS A 40 -9.71 -0.61 -12.46
C HIS A 40 -9.17 -1.90 -13.14
N LYS A 41 -8.04 -1.80 -13.85
CA LYS A 41 -7.55 -2.85 -14.78
C LYS A 41 -6.34 -3.64 -14.27
N GLY A 42 -6.08 -3.62 -12.97
CA GLY A 42 -4.88 -4.23 -12.42
C GLY A 42 -4.88 -4.35 -10.91
N THR A 43 -3.74 -4.72 -10.37
CA THR A 43 -3.49 -4.83 -8.92
C THR A 43 -2.50 -3.75 -8.51
N ASP A 44 -2.82 -3.02 -7.43
CA ASP A 44 -1.99 -1.96 -6.88
C ASP A 44 -1.24 -2.43 -5.63
N PHE A 45 0.08 -2.60 -5.78
CA PHE A 45 1.00 -2.89 -4.68
C PHE A 45 1.56 -1.58 -4.13
N ALA A 46 1.04 -1.14 -2.99
CA ALA A 46 1.27 0.18 -2.42
C ALA A 46 2.40 0.18 -1.38
N LEU A 47 3.19 1.25 -1.37
CA LEU A 47 4.16 1.52 -0.30
C LEU A 47 3.53 2.38 0.80
N PRO A 48 4.06 2.29 2.04
CA PRO A 48 3.52 3.03 3.17
C PRO A 48 3.79 4.54 3.14
N SER A 49 4.82 5.00 2.41
CA SER A 49 5.20 6.42 2.41
C SER A 49 6.00 6.85 1.18
N MET A 50 6.06 8.18 0.98
CA MET A 50 6.93 8.82 -0.01
C MET A 50 8.40 8.54 0.29
N LYS A 51 8.80 8.59 1.56
CA LYS A 51 10.16 8.25 2.00
C LYS A 51 10.60 6.86 1.55
N MET A 52 9.74 5.84 1.68
CA MET A 52 10.09 4.48 1.24
C MET A 52 10.25 4.38 -0.29
N MET A 53 9.44 5.13 -1.05
CA MET A 53 9.62 5.25 -2.50
C MET A 53 10.96 5.94 -2.85
N GLU A 54 11.34 6.96 -2.09
CA GLU A 54 12.62 7.65 -2.26
C GLU A 54 13.81 6.75 -1.98
N ASP A 55 13.74 5.93 -0.92
CA ASP A 55 14.74 4.91 -0.56
C ASP A 55 14.90 3.84 -1.65
N GLY A 56 13.85 3.60 -2.44
CA GLY A 56 13.86 2.79 -3.65
C GLY A 56 13.44 1.35 -3.39
N VAL A 57 12.28 0.97 -3.94
CA VAL A 57 11.76 -0.40 -3.89
C VAL A 57 11.76 -0.98 -5.30
N ASP A 58 12.52 -2.05 -5.51
CA ASP A 58 12.67 -2.67 -6.82
C ASP A 58 11.37 -3.33 -7.29
N VAL A 59 11.11 -3.18 -8.60
CA VAL A 59 10.07 -3.90 -9.32
C VAL A 59 10.75 -4.92 -10.22
N ARG A 60 10.31 -6.18 -10.16
CA ARG A 60 10.79 -7.30 -10.95
C ARG A 60 9.72 -7.76 -11.95
N ALA A 61 10.13 -8.41 -13.03
CA ALA A 61 9.16 -9.01 -13.95
C ALA A 61 8.35 -10.11 -13.24
N ALA A 62 7.02 -10.09 -13.35
CA ALA A 62 6.14 -11.08 -12.74
C ALA A 62 6.24 -12.47 -13.40
N ALA A 63 6.75 -12.54 -14.64
CA ALA A 63 6.97 -13.79 -15.36
C ALA A 63 8.06 -13.64 -16.43
N PRO A 64 8.71 -14.72 -16.87
CA PRO A 64 9.65 -14.68 -17.98
C PRO A 64 8.99 -14.18 -19.27
N GLY A 65 9.72 -13.40 -20.06
CA GLY A 65 9.16 -12.80 -21.26
C GLY A 65 10.15 -11.93 -22.02
N THR A 66 9.62 -11.14 -22.94
CA THR A 66 10.38 -10.15 -23.71
C THR A 66 9.76 -8.78 -23.51
N VAL A 67 10.57 -7.77 -23.21
CA VAL A 67 10.13 -6.38 -23.10
C VAL A 67 9.65 -5.92 -24.47
N ARG A 68 8.35 -5.63 -24.58
CA ARG A 68 7.70 -5.15 -25.80
C ARG A 68 7.75 -3.64 -25.92
N ALA A 69 7.60 -2.93 -24.81
CA ALA A 69 7.63 -1.48 -24.78
C ALA A 69 8.08 -0.99 -23.40
N MET A 70 8.57 0.25 -23.35
CA MET A 70 8.92 0.94 -22.12
C MET A 70 8.65 2.44 -22.28
N ARG A 71 8.42 3.13 -21.16
CA ARG A 71 8.45 4.59 -21.06
C ARG A 71 9.20 5.00 -19.81
N ASP A 72 10.04 6.02 -19.92
CA ASP A 72 10.72 6.66 -18.78
C ASP A 72 10.77 8.19 -18.99
N GLY A 73 11.08 8.94 -17.93
CA GLY A 73 11.25 10.39 -17.91
C GLY A 73 10.00 11.19 -17.54
N VAL A 74 8.86 10.57 -17.27
CA VAL A 74 7.70 11.22 -16.66
C VAL A 74 8.02 11.49 -15.19
N ALA A 75 7.80 12.73 -14.73
CA ALA A 75 8.11 13.13 -13.37
C ALA A 75 7.24 12.41 -12.34
N ASP A 76 7.85 12.04 -11.21
CA ASP A 76 7.15 11.58 -10.01
C ASP A 76 6.45 12.78 -9.36
N ARG A 77 5.11 12.77 -9.34
CA ARG A 77 4.31 13.86 -8.77
C ARG A 77 2.91 13.35 -8.42
N LEU A 78 2.34 13.89 -7.36
CA LEU A 78 0.95 13.61 -6.99
C LEU A 78 0.00 14.08 -8.10
N TYR A 79 -0.89 13.17 -8.51
CA TYR A 79 -1.98 13.49 -9.42
C TYR A 79 -3.11 14.25 -8.71
N SER A 80 -3.57 15.30 -9.37
CA SER A 80 -4.63 16.22 -8.98
C SER A 80 -5.22 16.86 -10.24
N ASP A 81 -6.36 17.53 -10.12
CA ASP A 81 -6.97 18.26 -11.24
C ASP A 81 -6.03 19.30 -11.86
N GLU A 82 -5.20 19.95 -11.04
CA GLU A 82 -4.20 20.93 -11.48
C GLU A 82 -3.06 20.30 -12.29
N THR A 83 -2.74 19.05 -11.98
CA THR A 83 -1.63 18.33 -12.61
C THR A 83 -2.08 17.46 -13.77
N ALA A 84 -3.38 17.16 -13.92
CA ALA A 84 -3.92 16.17 -14.85
C ALA A 84 -3.40 16.31 -16.29
N SER A 85 -3.39 17.53 -16.85
CA SER A 85 -2.96 17.80 -18.23
C SER A 85 -1.53 17.35 -18.54
N ALA A 86 -0.64 17.31 -17.54
CA ALA A 86 0.74 16.89 -17.76
C ALA A 86 0.92 15.37 -17.87
N VAL A 87 -0.12 14.55 -17.66
CA VAL A 87 -0.07 13.08 -17.86
C VAL A 87 -1.12 12.57 -18.85
N GLU A 88 -1.84 13.45 -19.55
CA GLU A 88 -2.79 13.06 -20.61
C GLU A 88 -2.10 12.20 -21.69
N GLY A 89 -2.68 11.05 -22.01
CA GLY A 89 -2.12 10.03 -22.92
C GLY A 89 -0.92 9.27 -22.35
N ARG A 90 -0.57 9.50 -21.08
CA ARG A 90 0.54 8.87 -20.34
C ARG A 90 0.10 8.56 -18.90
N GLU A 91 -1.13 8.10 -18.73
CA GLU A 91 -1.77 7.83 -17.44
C GLU A 91 -0.98 6.76 -16.65
N CYS A 92 -0.44 5.76 -17.35
CA CYS A 92 0.48 4.76 -16.80
C CYS A 92 1.83 5.34 -16.32
N GLY A 93 2.18 6.58 -16.69
CA GLY A 93 3.46 7.18 -16.34
C GLY A 93 4.65 6.49 -17.00
N ASN A 94 5.73 6.33 -16.24
CA ASN A 94 6.84 5.45 -16.59
C ASN A 94 6.40 4.00 -16.37
N GLY A 95 6.84 3.12 -17.26
CA GLY A 95 6.35 1.76 -17.23
C GLY A 95 7.03 0.85 -18.22
N VAL A 96 6.77 -0.44 -18.05
CA VAL A 96 7.29 -1.51 -18.88
C VAL A 96 6.13 -2.41 -19.32
N VAL A 97 6.19 -2.91 -20.54
CA VAL A 97 5.26 -3.91 -21.06
C VAL A 97 6.07 -5.14 -21.45
N ILE A 98 5.70 -6.31 -20.94
CA ILE A 98 6.39 -7.58 -21.20
C ILE A 98 5.40 -8.55 -21.83
N THR A 99 5.78 -9.16 -22.95
CA THR A 99 5.02 -10.27 -23.56
C THR A 99 5.59 -11.61 -23.13
N HIS A 100 4.70 -12.57 -22.90
CA HIS A 100 5.05 -13.89 -22.37
C HIS A 100 4.87 -15.03 -23.39
N GLY A 101 4.33 -14.72 -24.57
CA GLY A 101 3.91 -15.71 -25.57
C GLY A 101 2.40 -15.95 -25.51
N ASP A 102 1.85 -16.56 -26.57
CA ASP A 102 0.44 -16.97 -26.66
C ASP A 102 -0.58 -15.87 -26.29
N GLY A 103 -0.27 -14.61 -26.61
CA GLY A 103 -1.16 -13.47 -26.36
C GLY A 103 -1.14 -12.92 -24.92
N TRP A 104 -0.30 -13.46 -24.04
CA TRP A 104 -0.13 -12.97 -22.66
C TRP A 104 0.80 -11.76 -22.58
N GLU A 105 0.38 -10.75 -21.81
CA GLU A 105 1.13 -9.52 -21.56
C GLU A 105 0.97 -9.07 -20.10
N THR A 106 2.04 -8.53 -19.51
CA THR A 106 2.00 -7.77 -18.26
C THR A 106 2.44 -6.33 -18.50
N GLN A 107 1.74 -5.39 -17.87
CA GLN A 107 2.08 -3.97 -17.88
C GLN A 107 2.33 -3.48 -16.45
N TYR A 108 3.45 -2.80 -16.26
CA TYR A 108 3.92 -2.26 -14.97
C TYR A 108 3.90 -0.74 -15.11
N CYS A 109 3.08 -0.06 -14.32
CA CYS A 109 2.89 1.39 -14.38
C CYS A 109 3.41 2.08 -13.12
N HIS A 110 3.47 3.41 -13.20
CA HIS A 110 3.84 4.33 -12.11
C HIS A 110 5.28 4.14 -11.61
N LEU A 111 6.19 3.65 -12.47
CA LEU A 111 7.59 3.47 -12.09
C LEU A 111 8.27 4.83 -11.81
N LYS A 112 9.27 4.83 -10.94
CA LYS A 112 10.03 6.02 -10.54
C LYS A 112 10.77 6.61 -11.73
N GLN A 113 10.78 7.94 -11.83
CA GLN A 113 11.46 8.66 -12.89
C GLN A 113 12.95 8.28 -12.94
N GLY A 114 13.41 7.83 -14.11
CA GLY A 114 14.81 7.44 -14.32
C GLY A 114 15.17 6.06 -13.78
N SER A 115 14.20 5.28 -13.27
CA SER A 115 14.46 3.95 -12.70
C SER A 115 14.35 2.81 -13.71
N VAL A 116 13.78 3.02 -14.89
CA VAL A 116 13.50 1.94 -15.84
C VAL A 116 14.82 1.29 -16.30
N ALA A 117 15.01 0.02 -15.94
CA ALA A 117 16.29 -0.67 -16.03
C ALA A 117 16.40 -1.62 -17.24
N VAL A 118 15.40 -1.61 -18.12
CA VAL A 118 15.30 -2.51 -19.28
C VAL A 118 15.01 -1.76 -20.57
N ARG A 119 15.26 -2.44 -21.69
CA ARG A 119 15.03 -1.90 -23.04
C ARG A 119 14.15 -2.82 -23.88
N GLU A 120 13.51 -2.26 -24.88
CA GLU A 120 12.73 -3.02 -25.87
C GLU A 120 13.56 -4.17 -26.48
N GLY A 121 12.91 -5.34 -26.63
CA GLY A 121 13.51 -6.57 -27.12
C GLY A 121 14.34 -7.36 -26.09
N GLN A 122 14.53 -6.83 -24.87
CA GLN A 122 15.27 -7.53 -23.82
C GLN A 122 14.46 -8.72 -23.29
N ARG A 123 15.09 -9.89 -23.18
CA ARG A 123 14.54 -11.05 -22.48
C ARG A 123 14.75 -10.88 -20.97
N VAL A 124 13.71 -11.19 -20.20
CA VAL A 124 13.69 -11.04 -18.75
C VAL A 124 13.11 -12.29 -18.08
N ASN A 125 13.39 -12.46 -16.80
CA ASN A 125 12.85 -13.52 -15.94
C ASN A 125 12.40 -12.92 -14.60
N THR A 126 11.86 -13.74 -13.70
CA THR A 126 11.28 -13.28 -12.42
C THR A 126 12.27 -12.63 -11.46
N THR A 127 13.58 -12.78 -11.68
CA THR A 127 14.62 -12.12 -10.88
C THR A 127 15.07 -10.79 -11.48
N THR A 128 14.67 -10.48 -12.72
CA THR A 128 15.13 -9.28 -13.43
C THR A 128 14.42 -8.04 -12.90
N VAL A 129 15.20 -7.10 -12.36
CA VAL A 129 14.71 -5.75 -12.01
C VAL A 129 14.38 -4.99 -13.29
N ILE A 130 13.19 -4.41 -13.35
CA ILE A 130 12.68 -3.66 -14.50
C ILE A 130 12.54 -2.16 -14.22
N GLY A 131 12.47 -1.79 -12.94
CA GLY A 131 12.45 -0.42 -12.45
C GLY A 131 12.24 -0.38 -10.95
N GLN A 132 11.85 0.78 -10.43
CA GLN A 132 11.50 0.95 -9.03
C GLN A 132 10.09 1.55 -8.90
N VAL A 133 9.42 1.27 -7.78
CA VAL A 133 8.12 1.88 -7.47
C VAL A 133 8.26 3.40 -7.42
N GLY A 134 7.32 4.11 -8.05
CA GLY A 134 7.34 5.56 -8.16
C GLY A 134 5.98 6.20 -7.98
N LEU A 135 5.85 7.41 -8.51
CA LEU A 135 4.67 8.26 -8.46
C LEU A 135 4.44 8.97 -9.81
N SER A 136 4.85 8.34 -10.91
CA SER A 136 4.68 8.92 -12.24
C SER A 136 3.30 8.58 -12.83
N GLY A 137 2.75 9.47 -13.65
CA GLY A 137 1.44 9.23 -14.29
C GLY A 137 0.25 9.69 -13.44
N GLN A 138 -0.88 9.01 -13.58
CA GLN A 138 -2.13 9.30 -12.89
C GLN A 138 -2.20 8.50 -11.58
N THR A 139 -1.42 8.92 -10.59
CA THR A 139 -1.28 8.23 -9.29
C THR A 139 -1.27 9.21 -8.12
N GLN A 140 -1.87 8.84 -6.99
CA GLN A 140 -2.03 9.69 -5.80
C GLN A 140 -1.26 9.18 -4.56
N PHE A 141 -0.57 8.05 -4.68
CA PHE A 141 0.27 7.46 -3.65
C PHE A 141 1.31 6.53 -4.31
N PRO A 142 2.49 6.30 -3.70
CA PRO A 142 3.50 5.45 -4.30
C PRO A 142 3.04 3.98 -4.38
N HIS A 143 2.96 3.45 -5.59
CA HIS A 143 2.57 2.06 -5.81
C HIS A 143 3.02 1.55 -7.18
N LEU A 144 3.09 0.23 -7.30
CA LEU A 144 3.14 -0.45 -8.59
C LEU A 144 1.72 -0.84 -8.99
N HIS A 145 1.26 -0.36 -10.15
CA HIS A 145 0.06 -0.90 -10.80
C HIS A 145 0.47 -1.98 -11.81
N LEU A 146 0.00 -3.21 -11.59
CA LEU A 146 0.21 -4.35 -12.48
C LEU A 146 -1.08 -4.69 -13.22
N SER A 147 -1.11 -4.51 -14.54
CA SER A 147 -2.17 -5.08 -15.38
C SER A 147 -1.71 -6.40 -16.00
N VAL A 148 -2.60 -7.39 -16.03
CA VAL A 148 -2.40 -8.64 -16.77
C VAL A 148 -3.41 -8.70 -17.92
N ARG A 149 -2.95 -9.12 -19.11
CA ARG A 149 -3.80 -9.28 -20.28
C ARG A 149 -3.56 -10.60 -20.99
N HIS A 150 -4.61 -11.15 -21.57
CA HIS A 150 -4.56 -12.29 -22.48
C HIS A 150 -5.42 -11.98 -23.71
N MET A 151 -4.82 -11.99 -24.90
CA MET A 151 -5.50 -11.63 -26.16
C MET A 151 -6.20 -10.26 -26.06
N ASP A 152 -5.47 -9.25 -25.55
CA ASP A 152 -5.92 -7.87 -25.29
C ASP A 152 -7.04 -7.69 -24.25
N ALA A 153 -7.59 -8.77 -23.70
CA ALA A 153 -8.55 -8.71 -22.59
C ALA A 153 -7.82 -8.58 -21.25
N VAL A 154 -8.33 -7.72 -20.35
CA VAL A 154 -7.86 -7.63 -18.96
C VAL A 154 -8.19 -8.93 -18.24
N VAL A 155 -7.24 -9.44 -17.48
CA VAL A 155 -7.36 -10.66 -16.68
C VAL A 155 -7.00 -10.32 -15.24
N ASP A 156 -7.84 -10.72 -14.29
CA ASP A 156 -7.48 -10.68 -12.87
C ASP A 156 -6.50 -11.82 -12.57
N PRO A 157 -5.26 -11.56 -12.09
CA PRO A 157 -4.31 -12.62 -11.78
C PRO A 157 -4.71 -13.48 -10.57
N PHE A 158 -5.63 -13.01 -9.71
CA PHE A 158 -6.16 -13.79 -8.61
C PHE A 158 -7.29 -14.73 -9.06
N ALA A 159 -8.04 -14.34 -10.11
CA ALA A 159 -9.20 -15.09 -10.57
C ALA A 159 -9.37 -15.04 -12.10
N PRO A 160 -8.43 -15.62 -12.89
CA PRO A 160 -8.39 -15.47 -14.35
C PRO A 160 -9.56 -16.12 -15.09
N ASP A 161 -10.20 -17.12 -14.48
CA ASP A 161 -11.33 -17.87 -15.04
C ASP A 161 -12.69 -17.42 -14.46
N ALA A 162 -12.72 -16.38 -13.61
CA ALA A 162 -13.91 -16.03 -12.85
C ALA A 162 -15.09 -15.64 -13.75
N THR A 163 -16.07 -16.54 -13.85
CA THR A 163 -17.41 -16.24 -14.34
C THR A 163 -18.24 -15.64 -13.20
N ALA A 164 -18.00 -14.38 -12.82
CA ALA A 164 -18.81 -13.58 -11.89
C ALA A 164 -19.17 -14.26 -10.53
N GLN A 165 -18.41 -15.26 -10.09
CA GLN A 165 -18.63 -15.92 -8.79
C GLN A 165 -17.57 -15.40 -7.81
N CYS A 166 -18.04 -14.75 -6.74
CA CYS A 166 -17.20 -14.36 -5.61
C CYS A 166 -16.52 -15.61 -5.04
N GLY A 167 -15.19 -15.64 -4.93
CA GLY A 167 -14.52 -16.84 -4.44
C GLY A 167 -13.06 -16.63 -4.07
N ARG A 168 -12.71 -17.12 -2.87
CA ARG A 168 -11.36 -17.07 -2.27
C ARG A 168 -10.51 -18.30 -2.61
N ASP A 169 -10.98 -19.17 -3.51
CA ASP A 169 -10.28 -20.41 -3.79
C ASP A 169 -9.08 -20.09 -4.70
N ASP A 170 -7.87 -20.24 -4.17
CA ASP A 170 -6.59 -20.13 -4.92
C ASP A 170 -6.52 -21.07 -6.15
N ALA A 171 -7.46 -22.01 -6.23
CA ALA A 171 -7.67 -22.92 -7.35
C ALA A 171 -8.05 -22.15 -8.63
N GLY A 172 -7.03 -21.65 -9.33
CA GLY A 172 -7.18 -20.92 -10.58
C GLY A 172 -6.30 -19.70 -10.68
N SER A 173 -5.65 -19.25 -9.60
CA SER A 173 -4.77 -18.07 -9.64
C SER A 173 -3.61 -18.23 -10.63
N LEU A 174 -3.19 -17.12 -11.25
CA LEU A 174 -1.97 -17.04 -12.06
C LEU A 174 -0.69 -16.96 -11.22
N TRP A 175 -0.80 -16.73 -9.90
CA TRP A 175 0.33 -16.65 -8.99
C TRP A 175 0.87 -18.05 -8.66
N SER A 176 2.20 -18.22 -8.66
CA SER A 176 2.81 -19.47 -8.20
C SER A 176 2.66 -19.66 -6.69
N GLU A 177 2.68 -18.54 -5.96
CA GLU A 177 2.38 -18.44 -4.53
C GLU A 177 1.41 -17.28 -4.39
N PRO A 178 0.09 -17.55 -4.35
CA PRO A 178 -0.92 -16.50 -4.23
C PRO A 178 -0.74 -15.70 -2.94
N PRO A 179 -0.65 -14.36 -3.02
CA PRO A 179 -0.72 -13.52 -1.83
C PRO A 179 -2.03 -13.75 -1.08
N ALA A 180 -1.97 -13.73 0.25
CA ALA A 180 -3.18 -13.75 1.06
C ALA A 180 -4.03 -12.50 0.79
N TYR A 181 -5.35 -12.68 0.75
CA TYR A 181 -6.27 -11.55 0.59
C TYR A 181 -6.35 -10.72 1.87
N GLU A 182 -6.02 -9.43 1.76
CA GLU A 182 -6.16 -8.44 2.82
C GLU A 182 -7.43 -7.60 2.59
N PRO A 183 -8.49 -7.73 3.41
CA PRO A 183 -9.76 -7.02 3.19
C PRO A 183 -9.74 -5.54 3.65
N GLY A 184 -8.56 -4.97 3.81
CA GLY A 184 -8.23 -3.73 4.52
C GLY A 184 -7.18 -4.00 5.61
N GLY A 185 -6.46 -2.97 6.06
CA GLY A 185 -5.38 -3.16 7.04
C GLY A 185 -4.61 -1.89 7.39
N LEU A 186 -3.55 -2.05 8.18
CA LEU A 186 -2.62 -0.98 8.54
C LEU A 186 -1.61 -0.75 7.42
N ILE A 187 -1.38 0.52 7.10
CA ILE A 187 -0.30 0.99 6.24
C ILE A 187 0.95 1.25 7.08
N SER A 188 0.81 2.06 8.13
CA SER A 188 1.90 2.39 9.05
C SER A 188 1.36 2.81 10.42
N ALA A 189 2.20 2.71 11.44
CA ALA A 189 1.94 3.20 12.79
C ALA A 189 3.22 3.82 13.36
N GLY A 190 3.06 4.78 14.26
CA GLY A 190 4.21 5.48 14.83
C GLY A 190 3.85 6.28 16.07
N PHE A 191 4.90 6.77 16.73
CA PHE A 191 4.78 7.72 17.83
C PHE A 191 5.07 9.15 17.37
N ALA A 192 4.48 10.12 18.06
CA ALA A 192 4.74 11.55 17.92
C ALA A 192 4.52 12.28 19.25
N ASP A 193 5.01 13.50 19.38
CA ASP A 193 4.76 14.39 20.53
C ASP A 193 3.48 15.23 20.39
N THR A 194 2.80 15.12 19.24
CA THR A 194 1.53 15.74 18.92
C THR A 194 0.77 14.87 17.92
N ILE A 195 -0.52 15.11 17.72
CA ILE A 195 -1.24 14.46 16.62
C ILE A 195 -0.63 14.97 15.30
N PRO A 196 -0.07 14.10 14.45
CA PRO A 196 0.56 14.51 13.21
C PRO A 196 -0.47 14.94 12.16
N GLU A 197 -0.04 15.81 11.26
CA GLU A 197 -0.79 16.10 10.03
C GLU A 197 -0.76 14.89 9.09
N PHE A 198 -1.85 14.67 8.33
CA PHE A 198 -1.96 13.48 7.48
C PHE A 198 -0.88 13.45 6.38
N ASP A 199 -0.51 14.60 5.84
CA ASP A 199 0.53 14.70 4.81
C ASP A 199 1.90 14.31 5.36
N ALA A 200 2.19 14.60 6.63
CA ALA A 200 3.44 14.16 7.28
C ALA A 200 3.47 12.62 7.46
N ILE A 201 2.33 12.00 7.74
CA ILE A 201 2.21 10.54 7.81
C ILE A 201 2.49 9.93 6.43
N LYS A 202 1.84 10.46 5.37
CA LYS A 202 2.04 9.97 3.99
C LYS A 202 3.46 10.22 3.48
N ALA A 203 4.09 11.32 3.89
CA ALA A 203 5.48 11.60 3.58
C ALA A 203 6.42 10.55 4.21
N GLY A 204 6.06 10.01 5.38
CA GLY A 204 6.92 9.13 6.19
C GLY A 204 7.74 9.89 7.23
N ASP A 205 7.33 11.12 7.57
CA ASP A 205 8.06 12.04 8.45
C ASP A 205 7.37 12.22 9.82
N ALA A 206 6.20 11.61 10.03
CA ALA A 206 5.40 11.80 11.24
C ALA A 206 5.94 11.06 12.47
N ALA A 207 6.66 9.95 12.28
CA ALA A 207 7.15 9.14 13.39
C ALA A 207 8.41 9.75 14.01
N THR A 208 8.54 9.66 15.33
CA THR A 208 9.78 9.93 16.06
C THR A 208 10.18 8.73 16.91
N ASP A 209 11.48 8.44 16.93
CA ASP A 209 12.04 7.30 17.67
C ASP A 209 12.46 7.69 19.09
N THR A 210 12.55 8.99 19.38
CA THR A 210 12.95 9.50 20.68
C THR A 210 12.13 10.72 21.11
N LEU A 211 11.86 10.83 22.41
CA LEU A 211 11.33 12.05 23.02
C LEU A 211 12.06 12.38 24.33
N PRO A 212 12.16 13.67 24.69
CA PRO A 212 12.66 14.04 26.00
C PRO A 212 11.61 13.70 27.09
N THR A 213 12.07 13.54 28.33
CA THR A 213 11.18 13.27 29.48
C THR A 213 10.19 14.40 29.75
N ASP A 214 10.45 15.58 29.21
CA ASP A 214 9.58 16.75 29.30
C ASP A 214 8.69 16.98 28.05
N ALA A 215 8.60 16.01 27.15
CA ALA A 215 7.71 16.07 26.00
C ALA A 215 6.26 16.35 26.43
N ALA A 216 5.62 17.32 25.78
CA ALA A 216 4.29 17.83 26.18
C ALA A 216 3.18 16.76 26.07
N ALA A 217 3.32 15.82 25.14
CA ALA A 217 2.44 14.67 24.99
C ALA A 217 3.20 13.47 24.43
N LEU A 218 2.57 12.31 24.57
CA LEU A 218 2.96 11.07 23.91
C LEU A 218 1.74 10.56 23.14
N VAL A 219 1.87 10.49 21.82
CA VAL A 219 0.80 10.14 20.88
C VAL A 219 1.22 8.92 20.09
N VAL A 220 0.34 7.92 19.98
CA VAL A 220 0.45 6.83 19.01
C VAL A 220 -0.60 7.04 17.93
N TRP A 221 -0.22 6.81 16.68
CA TRP A 221 -1.10 6.94 15.53
C TRP A 221 -1.04 5.70 14.65
N GLY A 222 -2.12 5.46 13.91
CA GLY A 222 -2.27 4.37 12.95
C GLY A 222 -2.90 4.85 11.66
N TYR A 223 -2.22 4.61 10.55
CA TYR A 223 -2.66 4.88 9.18
C TYR A 223 -3.15 3.58 8.55
N VAL A 224 -4.37 3.57 7.99
CA VAL A 224 -5.04 2.37 7.47
C VAL A 224 -5.58 2.58 6.07
N PHE A 225 -5.83 1.48 5.36
CA PHE A 225 -6.55 1.43 4.09
C PHE A 225 -7.77 0.49 4.15
N GLY A 226 -8.72 0.70 3.23
CA GLY A 226 -9.84 -0.24 3.04
C GLY A 226 -10.83 -0.29 4.21
N ALA A 227 -10.94 0.80 4.97
CA ALA A 227 -11.85 0.87 6.10
C ALA A 227 -13.32 0.91 5.66
N ARG A 228 -14.18 0.28 6.46
CA ARG A 228 -15.63 0.14 6.25
C ARG A 228 -16.39 0.57 7.51
N PRO A 229 -17.67 0.97 7.38
CA PRO A 229 -18.52 1.20 8.53
C PRO A 229 -18.56 -0.03 9.45
N GLY A 230 -18.30 0.17 10.74
CA GLY A 230 -18.26 -0.91 11.74
C GLY A 230 -16.87 -1.48 12.01
N ASP A 231 -15.85 -1.09 11.22
CA ASP A 231 -14.47 -1.39 11.59
C ASP A 231 -14.06 -0.63 12.84
N GLU A 232 -13.09 -1.17 13.56
CA GLU A 232 -12.53 -0.57 14.77
C GLU A 232 -11.01 -0.46 14.64
N LEU A 233 -10.45 0.63 15.17
CA LEU A 233 -9.01 0.79 15.35
C LEU A 233 -8.72 0.89 16.85
N ALA A 234 -8.11 -0.14 17.41
CA ALA A 234 -7.62 -0.13 18.79
C ALA A 234 -6.17 0.37 18.81
N LEU A 235 -5.89 1.35 19.65
CA LEU A 235 -4.58 1.96 19.82
C LEU A 235 -4.21 1.93 21.31
N SER A 236 -3.00 1.51 21.63
CA SER A 236 -2.51 1.50 23.00
C SER A 236 -1.07 1.94 23.10
N ILE A 237 -0.71 2.41 24.30
CA ILE A 237 0.66 2.75 24.67
C ILE A 237 0.94 2.08 26.01
N THR A 238 2.02 1.31 26.08
CA THR A 238 2.54 0.70 27.31
C THR A 238 3.94 1.24 27.56
N GLY A 239 4.19 1.75 28.76
CA GLY A 239 5.50 2.25 29.18
C GLY A 239 6.15 1.38 30.26
N PRO A 240 7.32 1.80 30.77
CA PRO A 240 8.05 1.09 31.82
C PRO A 240 7.25 0.86 33.11
N GLU A 241 6.29 1.73 33.39
CA GLU A 241 5.42 1.68 34.58
C GLU A 241 4.05 1.01 34.31
N GLY A 242 3.84 0.47 33.11
CA GLY A 242 2.60 -0.21 32.70
C GLY A 242 1.80 0.55 31.64
N SER A 243 0.50 0.25 31.55
CA SER A 243 -0.40 0.84 30.54
C SER A 243 -0.52 2.36 30.72
N VAL A 244 -0.30 3.11 29.64
CA VAL A 244 -0.40 4.57 29.60
C VAL A 244 -1.77 5.01 29.08
N ILE A 245 -2.22 4.39 27.99
CA ILE A 245 -3.53 4.58 27.36
C ILE A 245 -3.90 3.33 26.55
N GLU A 246 -5.19 3.03 26.49
CA GLU A 246 -5.79 2.06 25.58
C GLU A 246 -7.14 2.62 25.14
N GLU A 247 -7.33 2.77 23.84
CA GLU A 247 -8.54 3.37 23.27
C GLU A 247 -8.90 2.70 21.95
N THR A 248 -10.20 2.46 21.74
CA THR A 248 -10.74 1.90 20.50
C THR A 248 -11.62 2.94 19.82
N VAL A 249 -11.32 3.20 18.55
CA VAL A 249 -12.04 4.18 17.72
C VAL A 249 -12.84 3.46 16.64
N ALA A 250 -14.15 3.67 16.60
CA ALA A 250 -15.01 3.18 15.54
C ALA A 250 -14.77 3.95 14.22
N LEU A 251 -14.83 3.23 13.10
CA LEU A 251 -14.74 3.78 11.76
C LEU A 251 -16.12 3.72 11.10
N ASP A 252 -16.78 4.88 10.98
CA ASP A 252 -18.20 4.94 10.58
C ASP A 252 -18.41 5.08 9.07
N ARG A 253 -17.34 5.17 8.28
CA ARG A 253 -17.41 5.45 6.84
C ARG A 253 -16.48 4.56 6.07
N GLN A 254 -16.90 4.21 4.86
CA GLN A 254 -16.00 3.65 3.87
C GLN A 254 -14.99 4.71 3.44
N GLN A 255 -13.70 4.43 3.61
CA GLN A 255 -12.63 5.33 3.24
C GLN A 255 -11.46 4.52 2.66
N ALA A 256 -10.95 4.93 1.50
CA ALA A 256 -9.80 4.29 0.88
C ALA A 256 -8.59 4.31 1.81
N GLN A 257 -8.40 5.43 2.51
CA GLN A 257 -7.30 5.70 3.42
C GLN A 257 -7.74 6.68 4.52
N LEU A 258 -7.28 6.46 5.75
CA LEU A 258 -7.45 7.39 6.89
C LEU A 258 -6.42 7.10 7.98
N PHE A 259 -6.28 8.00 8.95
CA PHE A 259 -5.58 7.68 10.19
C PHE A 259 -6.41 8.00 11.43
N ARG A 260 -6.03 7.41 12.57
CA ARG A 260 -6.43 7.85 13.91
C ARG A 260 -5.20 7.96 14.79
N ALA A 261 -5.31 8.76 15.83
CA ALA A 261 -4.29 8.94 16.82
C ALA A 261 -4.93 9.06 18.20
N VAL A 262 -4.26 8.51 19.21
CA VAL A 262 -4.62 8.64 20.62
C VAL A 262 -3.37 9.01 21.39
N GLY A 263 -3.52 9.73 22.48
CA GLY A 263 -2.36 10.16 23.22
C GLY A 263 -2.70 10.79 24.54
N ARG A 264 -1.66 10.96 25.35
CA ARG A 264 -1.77 11.48 26.70
C ARG A 264 -0.81 12.65 26.87
N ARG A 265 -1.27 13.68 27.56
CA ARG A 265 -0.41 14.81 27.96
C ARG A 265 0.60 14.36 29.00
N GLN A 266 1.72 15.07 29.07
CA GLN A 266 2.75 14.85 30.06
C GLN A 266 2.15 14.68 31.47
N PRO A 267 2.49 13.61 32.19
CA PRO A 267 2.07 13.44 33.58
C PRO A 267 2.84 14.40 34.51
N GLU A 268 2.32 14.60 35.72
CA GLU A 268 3.03 15.35 36.75
C GLU A 268 4.34 14.62 37.10
N GLY A 269 5.48 15.31 37.03
CA GLY A 269 6.82 14.73 37.20
C GLY A 269 7.50 14.30 35.89
N GLY A 270 6.83 14.41 34.74
CA GLY A 270 7.36 14.04 33.43
C GLY A 270 7.26 12.55 33.13
N TRP A 271 7.65 12.18 31.92
CA TRP A 271 7.63 10.79 31.47
C TRP A 271 8.75 9.99 32.12
N ALA A 272 8.44 8.78 32.58
CA ALA A 272 9.44 7.84 33.07
C ALA A 272 10.41 7.50 31.92
N PRO A 273 11.74 7.59 32.13
CA PRO A 273 12.70 7.21 31.10
C PRO A 273 12.58 5.72 30.76
N GLY A 274 12.72 5.38 29.48
CA GLY A 274 12.73 4.00 29.00
C GLY A 274 12.01 3.82 27.67
N THR A 275 11.83 2.57 27.28
CA THR A 275 11.12 2.19 26.05
C THR A 275 9.63 2.15 26.31
N TYR A 276 8.88 2.76 25.40
CA TYR A 276 7.43 2.68 25.32
C TYR A 276 7.08 1.88 24.07
N GLU A 277 6.09 1.01 24.20
CA GLU A 277 5.54 0.19 23.14
C GLU A 277 4.16 0.74 22.75
N GLY A 278 3.90 0.82 21.46
CA GLY A 278 2.62 1.20 20.90
C GLY A 278 2.07 0.06 20.05
N ASP A 279 0.83 -0.33 20.29
CA ASP A 279 0.13 -1.32 19.46
C ASP A 279 -1.06 -0.66 18.76
N VAL A 280 -1.17 -0.89 17.45
CA VAL A 280 -2.31 -0.49 16.65
C VAL A 280 -2.90 -1.73 16.00
N VAL A 281 -4.21 -1.92 16.17
CA VAL A 281 -4.92 -3.12 15.69
C VAL A 281 -6.20 -2.70 14.97
N MET A 282 -6.31 -3.06 13.70
CA MET A 282 -7.54 -2.90 12.93
C MET A 282 -8.39 -4.16 13.06
N ARG A 283 -9.67 -4.01 13.39
CA ARG A 283 -10.63 -5.10 13.52
C ARG A 283 -11.86 -4.89 12.65
N ARG A 284 -12.47 -5.99 12.24
CA ARG A 284 -13.79 -6.04 11.60
C ARG A 284 -14.57 -7.19 12.20
N ASP A 285 -15.80 -6.92 12.63
CA ASP A 285 -16.68 -7.92 13.26
C ASP A 285 -16.03 -8.67 14.44
N GLY A 286 -15.12 -7.99 15.16
CA GLY A 286 -14.36 -8.54 16.29
C GLY A 286 -13.11 -9.34 15.92
N GLU A 287 -12.86 -9.60 14.63
CA GLU A 287 -11.66 -10.29 14.15
C GLU A 287 -10.55 -9.29 13.83
N GLU A 288 -9.30 -9.66 14.16
CA GLU A 288 -8.12 -8.87 13.82
C GLU A 288 -7.83 -8.99 12.32
N LEU A 289 -7.85 -7.85 11.62
CA LEU A 289 -7.46 -7.77 10.21
C LEU A 289 -5.96 -7.55 10.05
N SER A 290 -5.40 -6.66 10.88
CA SER A 290 -4.00 -6.25 10.80
C SER A 290 -3.56 -5.65 12.13
N ARG A 291 -2.28 -5.82 12.46
CA ARG A 291 -1.63 -5.27 13.65
C ARG A 291 -0.26 -4.72 13.27
N GLN A 292 0.09 -3.57 13.84
CA GLN A 292 1.45 -3.07 13.85
C GLN A 292 1.82 -2.64 15.26
N SER A 293 3.02 -3.04 15.67
CA SER A 293 3.64 -2.63 16.92
C SER A 293 4.82 -1.72 16.62
N THR A 294 4.98 -0.66 17.40
CA THR A 294 6.05 0.33 17.25
C THR A 294 6.62 0.67 18.63
N THR A 295 7.80 1.27 18.68
CA THR A 295 8.48 1.62 19.93
C THR A 295 9.05 3.02 19.88
N ILE A 296 9.12 3.67 21.03
CA ILE A 296 9.79 4.95 21.19
C ILE A 296 10.62 4.95 22.47
N SER A 297 11.79 5.61 22.45
CA SER A 297 12.63 5.78 23.63
C SER A 297 12.41 7.17 24.26
N ILE A 298 12.17 7.22 25.56
CA ILE A 298 12.02 8.48 26.30
C ILE A 298 13.19 8.67 27.26
N GLY A 299 13.84 9.83 27.21
CA GLY A 299 14.89 10.22 28.16
C GLY A 299 16.28 9.60 27.93
N GLY A 300 16.51 8.96 26.78
CA GLY A 300 17.79 8.40 26.36
C GLY A 300 17.69 7.75 24.99
#